data_AF-A0A7K1NSU8-F1
#
_entry.id   AF-A0A7K1NSU8-F1
#
_cell.length_a   1.000
_cell.length_b   1.000
_cell.length_c   1.000
_cell.angle_alpha   90.00
_cell.angle_beta   90.00
_cell.angle_gamma   90.00
#
_symmetry.space_group_name_H-M   'P 1'
#
loop_
_entity.id
_entity.type
_entity.pdbx_description
1 polymer ?
#
loop_
_entity_poly.entity_id
_entity_poly.type
_entity_poly.pdbx_seq_one_letter_code
_entity_poly.pdbx_strand_id
1 'polypeptide(L)'
;MTSRNMKTAKPHAFRLTLAAAATDAVMILVFAAVGRDAHQRGDVVTGVFLTAWPFLAGAALGWIIARAWRQPLSVRRTGLAVWLGSVAGGMVLRALTGQAVVLPFVIVALVSLGVLLLGYRVLLAGFRRRRRA
;
A
#
# COMPACT_ATOMS: atom_id res chain seq x y z
N MET A 1 -40.83 17.05 9.24
CA MET A 1 -39.75 17.06 8.22
C MET A 1 -38.42 16.82 8.92
N THR A 2 -37.89 15.60 8.81
CA THR A 2 -36.72 15.13 9.56
C THR A 2 -35.43 15.66 8.93
N SER A 3 -34.76 16.59 9.58
CA SER A 3 -33.44 17.09 9.19
C SER A 3 -32.41 15.94 9.29
N ARG A 4 -31.95 15.43 8.14
CA ARG A 4 -30.81 14.50 8.07
C ARG A 4 -29.56 15.25 8.46
N ASN A 5 -29.07 14.98 9.66
CA ASN A 5 -27.82 15.49 10.18
C ASN A 5 -26.64 14.86 9.40
N MET A 6 -26.26 15.46 8.26
CA MET A 6 -25.09 15.06 7.49
C MET A 6 -23.84 15.44 8.29
N LYS A 7 -23.30 14.49 9.05
CA LYS A 7 -21.96 14.61 9.66
C LYS A 7 -20.93 14.65 8.52
N THR A 8 -20.64 15.84 8.00
CA THR A 8 -19.53 16.09 7.08
C THR A 8 -18.25 15.59 7.74
N ALA A 9 -17.57 14.62 7.13
CA ALA A 9 -16.28 14.16 7.62
C ALA A 9 -15.35 15.38 7.77
N LYS A 10 -14.75 15.56 8.97
CA LYS A 10 -13.87 16.70 9.22
C LYS A 10 -12.76 16.74 8.15
N PRO A 11 -12.49 17.88 7.48
CA PRO A 11 -11.58 17.95 6.33
C PRO A 11 -10.17 17.40 6.60
N HIS A 12 -9.72 17.41 7.85
CA HIS A 12 -8.46 16.81 8.28
C HIS A 12 -8.42 15.28 8.17
N ALA A 13 -9.54 14.58 8.42
CA ALA A 13 -9.62 13.13 8.33
C ALA A 13 -9.55 12.66 6.86
N PHE A 14 -10.16 13.42 5.96
CA PHE A 14 -10.09 13.17 4.52
C PHE A 14 -8.67 13.35 3.98
N ARG A 15 -8.02 14.49 4.30
CA ARG A 15 -6.63 14.76 3.90
C ARG A 15 -5.67 13.67 4.38
N LEU A 16 -5.81 13.21 5.62
CA LEU A 16 -4.98 12.14 6.17
C LEU A 16 -5.18 10.81 5.44
N THR A 17 -6.43 10.49 5.11
CA THR A 17 -6.77 9.26 4.38
C THR A 17 -6.15 9.28 2.98
N LEU A 18 -6.28 10.40 2.27
CA LEU A 18 -5.69 10.58 0.94
C LEU A 18 -4.16 10.53 1.01
N ALA A 19 -3.54 11.22 1.96
CA ALA A 19 -2.10 11.20 2.14
C ALA A 19 -1.57 9.79 2.45
N ALA A 20 -2.28 9.01 3.28
CA ALA A 20 -1.91 7.64 3.57
C ALA A 20 -2.02 6.73 2.34
N ALA A 21 -3.13 6.83 1.58
CA ALA A 21 -3.30 6.05 0.34
C ALA A 21 -2.26 6.43 -0.72
N ALA A 22 -1.97 7.71 -0.89
CA ALA A 22 -0.91 8.18 -1.79
C ALA A 22 0.47 7.68 -1.35
N THR A 23 0.75 7.68 -0.04
CA THR A 23 2.01 7.12 0.49
C THR A 23 2.14 5.65 0.16
N ASP A 24 1.09 4.84 0.37
CA ASP A 24 1.10 3.41 0.00
C ASP A 24 1.38 3.21 -1.50
N ALA A 25 0.70 3.97 -2.35
CA ALA A 25 0.88 3.90 -3.80
C ALA A 25 2.32 4.26 -4.20
N VAL A 26 2.88 5.34 -3.64
CA VAL A 26 4.27 5.74 -3.87
C VAL A 26 5.24 4.66 -3.40
N MET A 27 5.04 4.07 -2.22
CA MET A 27 5.89 2.99 -1.71
C MET A 27 5.86 1.76 -2.63
N ILE A 28 4.70 1.41 -3.20
CA ILE A 28 4.58 0.30 -4.15
C ILE A 28 5.26 0.64 -5.49
N LEU A 29 5.15 1.88 -5.96
CA LEU A 29 5.87 2.34 -7.15
C LEU A 29 7.39 2.32 -6.94
N VAL A 30 7.88 2.72 -5.76
CA VAL A 30 9.31 2.63 -5.40
C VAL A 30 9.78 1.18 -5.41
N PHE A 31 9.01 0.26 -4.80
CA PHE A 31 9.31 -1.18 -4.88
C PHE A 31 9.43 -1.66 -6.32
N ALA A 32 8.47 -1.30 -7.19
CA ALA A 32 8.47 -1.70 -8.58
C ALA A 32 9.64 -1.11 -9.38
N ALA A 33 9.99 0.16 -9.14
CA ALA A 33 11.12 0.83 -9.75
C ALA A 33 12.46 0.20 -9.37
N VAL A 34 12.69 0.00 -8.08
CA VAL A 34 13.93 -0.62 -7.58
C VAL A 34 14.05 -2.07 -8.07
N GLY A 35 12.96 -2.84 -8.01
CA GLY A 35 12.96 -4.23 -8.48
C GLY A 35 13.26 -4.36 -9.99
N ARG A 36 12.76 -3.41 -10.79
CA ARG A 36 13.00 -3.31 -12.24
C ARG A 36 14.46 -2.98 -12.54
N ASP A 37 14.99 -1.90 -11.96
CA ASP A 37 16.37 -1.46 -12.17
C ASP A 37 17.38 -2.58 -11.88
N ALA A 38 17.11 -3.39 -10.85
CA ALA A 38 17.94 -4.53 -10.48
C ALA A 38 17.97 -5.68 -11.51
N HIS A 39 16.98 -5.79 -12.41
CA HIS A 39 16.85 -6.95 -13.31
C HIS A 39 16.80 -6.60 -14.81
N GLN A 40 16.39 -5.39 -15.20
CA GLN A 40 16.21 -5.00 -16.60
C GLN A 40 16.47 -3.51 -16.82
N ARG A 41 17.20 -3.17 -17.91
CA ARG A 41 17.55 -1.79 -18.30
C ARG A 41 16.76 -1.22 -19.50
N GLY A 42 15.66 -1.87 -19.90
CA GLY A 42 14.78 -1.45 -21.01
C GLY A 42 13.83 -0.29 -20.64
N ASP A 43 12.68 -0.18 -21.33
CA ASP A 43 11.66 0.86 -21.05
C ASP A 43 11.26 0.87 -19.55
N VAL A 44 11.72 1.94 -18.89
CA VAL A 44 11.63 2.11 -17.44
C VAL A 44 10.19 2.43 -17.04
N VAL A 45 9.50 3.32 -17.76
CA VAL A 45 8.22 3.87 -17.31
C VAL A 45 7.12 2.84 -17.40
N THR A 46 6.86 2.32 -18.60
CA THR A 46 5.88 1.24 -18.82
C THR A 46 6.25 0.03 -17.96
N GLY A 47 7.55 -0.17 -17.81
CA GLY A 47 8.06 -1.28 -17.04
C GLY A 47 7.67 -1.26 -15.57
N VAL A 48 7.86 -0.11 -14.91
CA VAL A 48 7.47 0.10 -13.52
C VAL A 48 5.96 -0.07 -13.35
N PHE A 49 5.15 0.48 -14.24
CA PHE A 49 3.69 0.33 -14.16
C PHE A 49 3.25 -1.12 -14.32
N LEU A 50 3.81 -1.86 -15.28
CA LEU A 50 3.52 -3.30 -15.48
C LEU A 50 3.86 -4.14 -14.25
N THR A 51 4.93 -3.77 -13.53
CA THR A 51 5.29 -4.42 -12.26
C THR A 51 4.39 -3.98 -11.12
N ALA A 52 4.02 -2.70 -11.03
CA ALA A 52 3.33 -2.12 -9.88
C ALA A 52 1.83 -2.41 -9.83
N TRP A 53 1.13 -2.37 -10.98
CA TRP A 53 -0.33 -2.41 -11.00
C TRP A 53 -0.97 -3.63 -10.28
N PRO A 54 -0.40 -4.86 -10.31
CA PRO A 54 -0.97 -5.99 -9.58
C PRO A 54 -0.95 -5.74 -8.07
N PHE A 55 0.15 -5.18 -7.56
CA PHE A 55 0.33 -4.86 -6.15
C PHE A 55 -0.53 -3.67 -5.72
N LEU A 56 -0.66 -2.65 -6.58
CA LEU A 56 -1.57 -1.52 -6.34
C LEU A 56 -3.03 -1.98 -6.25
N ALA A 57 -3.46 -2.89 -7.13
CA ALA A 57 -4.79 -3.48 -7.07
C ALA A 57 -4.99 -4.29 -5.78
N GLY A 58 -3.99 -5.10 -5.39
CA GLY A 58 -3.98 -5.81 -4.12
C GLY A 58 -4.04 -4.88 -2.89
N ALA A 59 -3.29 -3.78 -2.91
CA ALA A 59 -3.32 -2.74 -1.89
C ALA A 59 -4.70 -2.10 -1.76
N ALA A 60 -5.32 -1.76 -2.89
CA ALA A 60 -6.67 -1.18 -2.94
C ALA A 60 -7.70 -2.13 -2.31
N LEU A 61 -7.62 -3.42 -2.60
CA LEU A 61 -8.46 -4.43 -1.97
C LEU A 61 -8.22 -4.50 -0.45
N GLY A 62 -6.96 -4.47 -0.01
CA GLY A 62 -6.61 -4.40 1.41
C GLY A 62 -7.19 -3.17 2.12
N TRP A 63 -7.17 -2.01 1.46
CA TRP A 63 -7.79 -0.77 1.93
C TRP A 63 -9.31 -0.93 2.15
N ILE A 64 -10.00 -1.53 1.18
CA ILE A 64 -11.44 -1.78 1.23
C ILE A 64 -11.77 -2.74 2.38
N ILE A 65 -11.11 -3.89 2.44
CA ILE A 65 -11.33 -4.93 3.47
C ILE A 65 -11.12 -4.37 4.89
N ALA A 66 -10.02 -3.62 5.10
CA ALA A 66 -9.72 -3.03 6.40
C ALA A 66 -10.61 -1.83 6.75
N ARG A 67 -11.41 -1.31 5.80
CA ARG A 67 -12.10 -0.03 5.90
C ARG A 67 -11.14 1.06 6.34
N ALA A 68 -10.02 1.14 5.65
CA ALA A 68 -8.83 1.83 6.12
C ALA A 68 -9.02 3.36 6.29
N TRP A 69 -10.03 3.97 5.67
CA TRP A 69 -10.45 5.34 5.95
C TRP A 69 -10.86 5.60 7.41
N ARG A 70 -11.17 4.56 8.20
CA ARG A 70 -11.46 4.69 9.63
C ARG A 70 -10.20 4.85 10.48
N GLN A 71 -9.09 4.24 10.07
CA GLN A 71 -7.82 4.24 10.82
C GLN A 71 -6.60 4.13 9.88
N PRO A 72 -6.36 5.11 8.98
CA PRO A 72 -5.45 4.95 7.83
C PRO A 72 -3.98 4.70 8.22
N LEU A 73 -3.57 5.16 9.41
CA LEU A 73 -2.22 4.99 9.93
C LEU A 73 -2.08 3.80 10.91
N SER A 74 -3.12 2.97 11.07
CA SER A 74 -3.06 1.79 11.93
C SER A 74 -2.15 0.73 11.31
N VAL A 75 -1.06 0.38 12.01
CA VAL A 75 -0.15 -0.70 11.59
C VAL A 75 -0.89 -2.03 11.52
N ARG A 76 -1.65 -2.38 12.57
CA ARG A 76 -2.28 -3.69 12.72
C ARG A 76 -3.46 -3.91 11.78
N ARG A 77 -4.33 -2.91 11.60
CA ARG A 77 -5.55 -3.07 10.76
C ARG A 77 -5.28 -2.72 9.32
N THR A 78 -4.87 -1.48 9.06
CA THR A 78 -4.67 -0.99 7.70
C THR A 78 -3.34 -1.49 7.13
N GLY A 79 -2.24 -1.33 7.87
CA GLY A 79 -0.91 -1.72 7.41
C GLY A 79 -0.85 -3.20 7.01
N LEU A 80 -1.24 -4.12 7.91
CA LEU A 80 -1.23 -5.55 7.60
C LEU A 80 -2.16 -5.91 6.43
N ALA A 81 -3.36 -5.34 6.37
CA ALA A 81 -4.29 -5.64 5.28
C ALA A 81 -3.79 -5.14 3.92
N VAL A 82 -3.22 -3.93 3.87
CA VAL A 82 -2.66 -3.35 2.64
C VAL A 82 -1.41 -4.12 2.22
N TRP A 83 -0.52 -4.46 3.16
CA TRP A 83 0.68 -5.23 2.88
C TRP A 83 0.36 -6.64 2.35
N LEU A 84 -0.44 -7.41 3.08
CA LEU A 84 -0.82 -8.77 2.68
C LEU A 84 -1.68 -8.74 1.41
N GLY A 85 -2.58 -7.78 1.28
CA GLY A 85 -3.37 -7.57 0.06
C GLY A 85 -2.49 -7.27 -1.15
N SER A 86 -1.48 -6.41 -0.99
CA SER A 86 -0.51 -6.10 -2.06
C SER A 86 0.24 -7.34 -2.50
N VAL A 87 0.78 -8.12 -1.55
CA VAL A 87 1.58 -9.30 -1.87
C VAL A 87 0.71 -10.41 -2.45
N ALA A 88 -0.36 -10.82 -1.75
CA ALA A 88 -1.21 -11.92 -2.19
C ALA A 88 -1.97 -11.55 -3.48
N GLY A 89 -2.62 -10.39 -3.51
CA GLY A 89 -3.32 -9.88 -4.69
C GLY A 89 -2.37 -9.65 -5.86
N GLY A 90 -1.18 -9.10 -5.59
CA GLY A 90 -0.13 -8.92 -6.59
C GLY A 90 0.29 -10.24 -7.22
N MET A 91 0.61 -11.27 -6.42
CA MET A 91 1.03 -12.57 -6.95
C MET A 91 -0.10 -13.26 -7.73
N VAL A 92 -1.34 -13.20 -7.23
CA VAL A 92 -2.50 -13.76 -7.94
C VAL A 92 -2.69 -13.08 -9.29
N LEU A 93 -2.74 -11.74 -9.32
CA LEU A 93 -2.92 -10.99 -10.56
C LEU A 93 -1.76 -11.19 -11.54
N ARG A 94 -0.53 -11.29 -11.03
CA ARG A 94 0.64 -11.63 -11.84
C ARG A 94 0.49 -13.00 -12.50
N ALA A 95 0.13 -14.02 -11.73
CA ALA A 95 -0.09 -15.38 -12.26
C ALA A 95 -1.21 -15.40 -13.32
N LEU A 96 -2.33 -14.71 -13.06
CA LEU A 96 -3.45 -14.62 -13.99
C LEU A 96 -3.13 -13.85 -15.27
N THR A 97 -2.13 -12.97 -15.25
CA THR A 97 -1.71 -12.16 -16.41
C THR A 97 -0.43 -12.66 -17.06
N GLY A 98 0.03 -13.87 -16.73
CA GLY A 98 1.21 -14.49 -17.33
C GLY A 98 2.54 -13.86 -16.89
N GLN A 99 2.55 -13.04 -15.84
CA GLN A 99 3.77 -12.48 -15.28
C GLN A 99 4.46 -13.50 -14.36
N ALA A 100 5.80 -13.47 -14.34
CA ALA A 100 6.58 -14.41 -13.51
C ALA A 100 6.24 -14.28 -12.01
N VAL A 101 6.00 -15.43 -11.39
CA VAL A 101 5.84 -15.63 -9.94
C VAL A 101 6.80 -16.75 -9.54
N VAL A 102 8.00 -16.37 -9.11
CA VAL A 102 9.03 -17.30 -8.64
C VAL A 102 9.28 -17.06 -7.16
N LEU A 103 9.64 -18.13 -6.43
CA LEU A 103 9.81 -18.07 -4.97
C LEU A 103 10.72 -16.92 -4.49
N PRO A 104 11.90 -16.65 -5.10
CA PRO A 104 12.73 -15.52 -4.69
C PRO A 104 12.01 -14.16 -4.81
N PHE A 105 11.25 -13.97 -5.89
CA PHE A 105 10.48 -12.75 -6.09
C PHE A 105 9.38 -12.58 -5.05
N VAL A 106 8.70 -13.68 -4.67
CA VAL A 106 7.68 -13.65 -3.60
C VAL A 106 8.29 -13.21 -2.28
N ILE A 107 9.45 -13.75 -1.91
CA ILE A 107 10.16 -13.42 -0.67
C ILE A 107 10.58 -11.94 -0.67
N VAL A 108 11.22 -11.48 -1.74
CA VAL A 108 11.65 -10.07 -1.87
C VAL A 108 10.44 -9.13 -1.82
N ALA A 109 9.36 -9.42 -2.56
CA ALA A 109 8.14 -8.62 -2.52
C ALA A 109 7.53 -8.56 -1.13
N LEU A 110 7.43 -9.72 -0.44
CA LEU A 110 6.90 -9.80 0.92
C LEU A 110 7.71 -8.92 1.88
N VAL A 111 9.03 -9.06 1.90
CA VAL A 111 9.92 -8.33 2.81
C VAL A 111 9.95 -6.84 2.46
N SER A 112 10.22 -6.48 1.21
CA SER A 112 10.35 -5.08 0.79
C SER A 112 9.05 -4.31 0.98
N LEU A 113 7.90 -4.85 0.56
CA LEU A 113 6.61 -4.20 0.80
C LEU A 113 6.26 -4.15 2.29
N GLY A 114 6.68 -5.15 3.08
CA GLY A 114 6.50 -5.15 4.52
C GLY A 114 7.26 -4.01 5.17
N VAL A 115 8.54 -3.85 4.85
CA VAL A 115 9.39 -2.75 5.32
C VAL A 115 8.80 -1.41 4.89
N LEU A 116 8.45 -1.23 3.62
CA LEU A 116 7.97 0.04 3.10
C LEU A 116 6.61 0.42 3.68
N LEU A 117 5.60 -0.46 3.57
CA LEU A 117 4.21 -0.15 3.93
C LEU A 117 3.98 -0.14 5.44
N LEU A 118 4.62 -1.04 6.20
CA LEU A 118 4.48 -1.07 7.66
C LEU A 118 5.45 -0.07 8.31
N GLY A 119 6.67 0.08 7.77
CA GLY A 119 7.73 0.89 8.36
C GLY A 119 7.32 2.34 8.56
N TYR A 120 6.78 3.01 7.55
CA TYR A 120 6.38 4.42 7.70
C TYR A 120 5.27 4.59 8.75
N ARG A 121 4.33 3.63 8.83
CA ARG A 121 3.26 3.64 9.85
C ARG A 121 3.83 3.46 11.25
N VAL A 122 4.80 2.57 11.42
CA VAL A 122 5.50 2.35 12.68
C VAL A 122 6.26 3.60 13.10
N LEU A 123 6.99 4.24 12.18
CA LEU A 123 7.71 5.50 12.44
C LEU A 123 6.75 6.61 12.89
N LEU A 124 5.65 6.83 12.16
CA LEU A 124 4.64 7.83 12.52
C LEU A 124 3.96 7.53 13.87
N ALA A 125 3.69 6.25 14.16
CA ALA A 125 3.16 5.85 15.46
C ALA A 125 4.15 6.13 16.60
N GLY A 126 5.44 5.87 16.38
CA GLY A 126 6.52 6.18 17.33
C GLY A 126 6.65 7.68 17.60
N PHE A 127 6.67 8.51 16.55
CA PHE A 127 6.72 9.98 16.71
C PHE A 127 5.50 10.52 17.46
N ARG A 128 4.31 9.97 17.23
CA ARG A 128 3.09 10.35 17.96
C ARG A 128 3.13 9.99 19.44
N ARG A 129 3.76 8.87 19.81
CA ARG A 129 3.96 8.49 21.22
C ARG A 129 4.93 9.45 21.91
N ARG A 130 6.06 9.76 21.27
CA ARG A 130 7.07 10.68 21.82
C ARG A 130 6.55 12.09 22.06
N ARG A 131 5.65 12.60 21.21
CA ARG A 131 5.04 13.94 21.40
C ARG A 131 3.99 14.00 22.52
N ARG A 132 3.58 12.85 23.07
CA ARG A 132 2.58 12.76 24.15
C ARG A 132 3.19 12.45 25.52
N ALA A 133 4.46 12.05 25.54
CA ALA A 133 5.27 11.89 26.74
C ALA A 133 5.98 13.22 27.02
#